data_AF-A0A6C8YHF1-F1
#
_entry.id   AF-A0A6C8YHF1-F1
#
_cell.length_a   1.000
_cell.length_b   1.000
_cell.length_c   1.000
_cell.angle_alpha   90.00
_cell.angle_beta   90.00
_cell.angle_gamma   90.00
#
_symmetry.space_group_name_H-M   'P 1'
#
loop_
_entity.id
_entity.type
_entity.pdbx_description
1 polymer ?
#
loop_
_entity_poly.entity_id
_entity_poly.type
_entity_poly.pdbx_seq_one_letter_code
_entity_poly.pdbx_strand_id
1 'polypeptide(L)'
;LRFKGRMTINASFYTVYMFSGILLIVPLFKIISSLGLYDTETALIITMVVQTLPTAVFMLKSYFDTIPTDIEEAAMMDGLNRFQIILRIIVPLAISGIVSVFVYCFMVAWNDYLFASIFLSSSEKFTLPIGLNTLFS
;
A
#
# COMPACT_ATOMS: atom_id res chain seq x y z
N LEU A 1 -19.39 -9.21 0.58
CA LEU A 1 -20.54 -9.14 1.52
C LEU A 1 -21.59 -8.16 1.01
N ARG A 2 -22.85 -8.58 0.88
CA ARG A 2 -23.97 -7.71 0.47
C ARG A 2 -24.71 -7.22 1.72
N PHE A 3 -24.45 -5.99 2.17
CA PHE A 3 -25.14 -5.38 3.32
C PHE A 3 -25.67 -3.98 2.96
N LYS A 4 -26.78 -3.56 3.62
CA LYS A 4 -27.36 -2.21 3.44
C LYS A 4 -26.38 -1.16 3.94
N GLY A 5 -26.05 -0.16 3.10
CA GLY A 5 -25.04 0.87 3.41
C GLY A 5 -23.67 0.65 2.75
N ARG A 6 -23.46 -0.44 2.01
CA ARG A 6 -22.18 -0.71 1.32
C ARG A 6 -21.70 0.42 0.42
N MET A 7 -22.64 1.14 -0.21
CA MET A 7 -22.31 2.22 -1.15
C MET A 7 -21.80 3.45 -0.43
N THR A 8 -22.44 3.82 0.69
CA THR A 8 -21.99 4.91 1.55
C THR A 8 -20.65 4.60 2.18
N ILE A 9 -20.45 3.40 2.71
CA ILE A 9 -19.16 2.99 3.30
C ILE A 9 -18.05 2.98 2.25
N ASN A 10 -18.27 2.36 1.08
CA ASN A 10 -17.29 2.39 0.00
C ASN A 10 -17.01 3.82 -0.47
N ALA A 11 -18.04 4.67 -0.61
CA ALA A 11 -17.89 6.08 -0.97
C ALA A 11 -17.08 6.86 0.07
N SER A 12 -17.30 6.63 1.37
CA SER A 12 -16.49 7.24 2.43
C SER A 12 -15.03 6.83 2.35
N PHE A 13 -14.73 5.56 2.07
CA PHE A 13 -13.37 5.11 1.80
C PHE A 13 -12.76 5.86 0.61
N TYR A 14 -13.50 6.04 -0.49
CA TYR A 14 -13.04 6.81 -1.65
C TYR A 14 -12.84 8.31 -1.34
N THR A 15 -13.72 8.93 -0.56
CA THR A 15 -13.59 10.35 -0.20
C THR A 15 -12.35 10.60 0.65
N VAL A 16 -12.07 9.74 1.63
CA VAL A 16 -10.83 9.80 2.42
C VAL A 16 -9.61 9.55 1.54
N TYR A 17 -9.74 8.74 0.50
CA TYR A 17 -8.69 8.47 -0.48
C TYR A 17 -8.35 9.66 -1.39
N MET A 18 -9.34 10.53 -1.64
CA MET A 18 -9.13 11.77 -2.40
C MET A 18 -8.39 12.82 -1.55
N PHE A 19 -8.27 12.64 -0.24
CA PHE A 19 -7.34 13.42 0.56
C PHE A 19 -5.91 13.02 0.18
N SER A 20 -5.18 13.96 -0.40
CA SER A 20 -3.80 13.79 -0.85
C SER A 20 -2.94 13.18 0.25
N GLY A 21 -2.09 12.21 -0.10
CA GLY A 21 -1.12 11.60 0.83
C GLY A 21 -0.25 12.63 1.56
N ILE A 22 -0.08 13.83 0.99
CA ILE A 22 0.62 14.97 1.60
C ILE A 22 0.01 15.37 2.95
N LEU A 23 -1.30 15.24 3.14
CA LEU A 23 -1.97 15.60 4.40
C LEU A 23 -1.61 14.66 5.55
N LEU A 24 -1.10 13.47 5.24
CA LEU A 24 -0.64 12.51 6.24
C LEU A 24 0.76 12.83 6.79
N ILE A 25 1.49 13.79 6.23
CA ILE A 25 2.85 14.14 6.66
C ILE A 25 2.88 14.51 8.15
N VAL A 26 2.05 15.48 8.58
CA VAL A 26 2.03 15.96 9.97
C VAL A 26 1.67 14.85 10.97
N PRO A 27 0.57 14.09 10.80
CA PRO A 27 0.25 13.03 11.74
C PRO A 27 1.28 11.89 11.72
N LEU A 28 1.80 11.49 10.56
CA LEU A 28 2.84 10.45 10.49
C LEU A 28 4.14 10.90 11.14
N PHE A 29 4.54 12.15 10.96
CA PHE A 29 5.71 12.73 11.61
C PHE A 29 5.59 12.65 13.14
N LYS A 30 4.43 13.03 13.69
CA LYS A 30 4.17 12.92 15.13
C LYS A 30 4.25 11.48 15.63
N ILE A 31 3.65 10.53 14.90
CA ILE A 31 3.66 9.11 15.28
C ILE A 31 5.09 8.56 15.25
N ILE A 32 5.81 8.72 14.14
CA ILE A 32 7.19 8.23 13.97
C ILE A 32 8.14 8.86 14.99
N SER A 33 8.00 10.16 15.25
CA SER A 33 8.80 10.84 16.27
C SER A 33 8.49 10.32 17.67
N SER A 34 7.21 10.07 17.99
CA SER A 34 6.82 9.50 19.29
C SER A 34 7.32 8.07 19.49
N LEU A 35 7.54 7.32 18.40
CA LEU A 35 8.13 5.98 18.41
C LEU A 35 9.67 6.00 18.44
N GLY A 36 10.30 7.18 18.36
CA GLY A 36 11.76 7.30 18.31
C GLY A 36 12.38 6.77 17.01
N LEU A 37 11.59 6.61 15.95
CA LEU A 37 12.04 6.06 14.65
C LEU A 37 12.51 7.16 13.67
N TYR A 38 12.62 8.40 14.12
CA TYR A 38 13.06 9.52 13.28
C TYR A 38 14.47 9.29 12.71
N ASP A 39 14.73 9.77 11.49
CA ASP A 39 15.99 9.58 10.76
C ASP A 39 16.36 8.09 10.58
N THR A 40 15.39 7.23 10.27
CA THR A 40 15.63 5.82 9.94
C THR A 40 15.00 5.44 8.62
N GLU A 41 15.61 4.47 7.92
CA GLU A 41 15.02 3.86 6.72
C GLU A 41 13.67 3.20 7.05
N THR A 42 13.51 2.69 8.27
CA THR A 42 12.26 2.09 8.74
C THR A 42 11.11 3.11 8.80
N ALA A 43 11.37 4.34 9.24
CA ALA A 43 10.37 5.41 9.20
C ALA A 43 9.91 5.71 7.77
N LEU A 44 10.84 5.71 6.82
CA LEU A 44 10.51 5.91 5.42
C LEU A 44 9.68 4.74 4.86
N ILE A 45 10.08 3.49 5.14
CA ILE A 45 9.33 2.29 4.72
C ILE A 45 7.90 2.31 5.25
N ILE A 46 7.71 2.58 6.55
CA ILE A 46 6.37 2.65 7.17
C ILE A 46 5.53 3.71 6.47
N THR A 47 6.12 4.88 6.22
CA THR A 47 5.41 5.99 5.57
C THR A 47 5.01 5.66 4.13
N MET A 48 5.92 5.04 3.37
CA MET A 48 5.66 4.56 2.01
C MET A 48 4.54 3.51 1.98
N VAL A 49 4.54 2.58 2.95
CA VAL A 49 3.46 1.60 3.09
C VAL A 49 2.15 2.30 3.38
N VAL A 50 2.09 3.20 4.36
CA VAL A 50 0.84 3.93 4.68
C VAL A 50 0.31 4.71 3.49
N GLN A 51 1.20 5.32 2.70
CA GLN A 51 0.82 6.10 1.52
C GLN A 51 0.27 5.22 0.38
N THR A 52 0.89 4.06 0.13
CA THR A 52 0.55 3.20 -1.02
C THR A 52 -0.51 2.14 -0.69
N LEU A 53 -0.66 1.76 0.58
CA LEU A 53 -1.53 0.70 1.04
C LEU A 53 -3.00 0.87 0.62
N PRO A 54 -3.60 2.07 0.70
CA PRO A 54 -4.96 2.24 0.23
C PRO A 54 -5.07 1.81 -1.25
N THR A 55 -4.21 2.37 -2.14
CA THR A 55 -4.21 2.11 -3.60
C THR A 55 -3.93 0.66 -3.92
N ALA A 56 -2.95 0.07 -3.23
CA ALA A 56 -2.65 -1.35 -3.34
C ALA A 56 -3.85 -2.23 -3.01
N VAL A 57 -4.57 -1.95 -1.92
CA VAL A 57 -5.77 -2.71 -1.53
C VAL A 57 -6.87 -2.57 -2.58
N PHE A 58 -7.07 -1.39 -3.14
CA PHE A 58 -8.10 -1.18 -4.17
C PHE A 58 -7.75 -1.90 -5.48
N MET A 59 -6.49 -1.83 -5.91
CA MET A 59 -6.02 -2.53 -7.11
C MET A 59 -6.12 -4.05 -6.94
N LEU A 60 -5.66 -4.59 -5.80
CA LEU A 60 -5.78 -6.02 -5.50
C LEU A 60 -7.23 -6.47 -5.42
N LYS A 61 -8.10 -5.70 -4.77
CA LYS A 61 -9.54 -5.98 -4.71
C LYS A 61 -10.16 -6.02 -6.11
N SER A 62 -9.86 -5.02 -6.93
CA SER A 62 -10.36 -4.95 -8.31
C SER A 62 -9.93 -6.16 -9.12
N TYR A 63 -8.71 -6.67 -8.87
CA TYR A 63 -8.23 -7.90 -9.48
C TYR A 63 -8.95 -9.15 -8.93
N PHE A 64 -9.05 -9.30 -7.62
CA PHE A 64 -9.73 -10.44 -7.00
C PHE A 64 -11.22 -10.52 -7.40
N ASP A 65 -11.88 -9.37 -7.57
CA ASP A 65 -13.27 -9.30 -8.04
C ASP A 65 -13.45 -9.84 -9.49
N THR A 66 -12.36 -10.04 -10.25
CA THR A 66 -12.39 -10.69 -11.57
C THR A 66 -12.32 -12.22 -11.50
N ILE A 67 -11.93 -12.80 -10.36
CA ILE A 67 -11.81 -14.24 -10.18
C ILE A 67 -13.23 -14.81 -9.98
N PRO A 68 -13.67 -15.79 -10.80
CA PRO A 68 -14.99 -16.38 -10.64
C PRO A 68 -15.16 -17.06 -9.27
N THR A 69 -16.27 -16.77 -8.60
CA THR A 69 -16.61 -17.35 -7.28
C THR A 69 -16.78 -18.87 -7.34
N ASP A 70 -17.15 -19.41 -8.50
CA ASP A 70 -17.35 -20.84 -8.72
C ASP A 70 -16.09 -21.67 -8.44
N ILE A 71 -14.90 -21.07 -8.62
CA ILE A 71 -13.62 -21.71 -8.33
C ILE A 71 -13.45 -21.89 -6.81
N GLU A 72 -13.86 -20.91 -6.01
CA GLU A 72 -13.83 -21.00 -4.55
C GLU A 72 -14.83 -22.04 -4.06
N GLU A 73 -16.03 -22.08 -4.63
CA GLU A 73 -17.06 -23.05 -4.27
C GLU A 73 -16.65 -24.49 -4.60
N ALA A 74 -16.05 -24.72 -5.78
CA ALA A 74 -15.49 -26.02 -6.15
C ALA A 74 -14.39 -26.46 -5.17
N ALA A 75 -13.48 -25.56 -4.81
CA ALA A 75 -12.41 -25.86 -3.86
C ALA A 75 -12.95 -26.17 -2.45
N MET A 76 -14.04 -25.51 -2.03
CA MET A 76 -14.72 -25.82 -0.78
C MET A 76 -15.38 -27.22 -0.82
N MET A 77 -15.95 -27.62 -1.96
CA MET A 77 -16.49 -28.97 -2.16
C MET A 77 -15.40 -30.04 -2.12
N ASP A 78 -14.19 -29.71 -2.57
CA ASP A 78 -12.99 -30.57 -2.46
C ASP A 78 -12.42 -30.63 -1.03
N GLY A 79 -13.05 -29.99 -0.05
CA GLY A 79 -12.68 -30.03 1.37
C GLY A 79 -11.56 -29.06 1.76
N LEU A 80 -11.17 -28.12 0.89
CA LEU A 80 -10.19 -27.09 1.24
C LEU A 80 -10.80 -26.07 2.21
N ASN A 81 -10.02 -25.69 3.22
CA ASN A 81 -10.39 -24.59 4.10
C ASN A 81 -10.17 -23.23 3.42
N ARG A 82 -10.84 -22.17 3.90
CA ARG A 82 -10.74 -20.82 3.30
C ARG A 82 -9.30 -20.29 3.18
N PHE A 83 -8.44 -20.57 4.15
CA PHE A 83 -7.05 -20.12 4.12
C PHE A 83 -6.23 -20.85 3.05
N GLN A 84 -6.47 -22.15 2.86
CA GLN A 84 -5.88 -22.95 1.80
C GLN A 84 -6.35 -22.48 0.43
N ILE A 85 -7.64 -22.15 0.27
CA ILE A 85 -8.18 -21.59 -0.98
C ILE A 85 -7.47 -20.28 -1.33
N ILE A 86 -7.34 -19.37 -0.36
CA ILE A 86 -6.65 -18.10 -0.58
C ILE A 86 -5.21 -18.33 -1.04
N LEU A 87 -4.42 -19.10 -0.29
CA LEU A 87 -3.00 -19.25 -0.57
C LEU A 87 -2.69 -20.14 -1.79
N ARG A 88 -3.48 -21.19 -2.03
CA ARG A 88 -3.19 -22.19 -3.07
C ARG A 88 -3.89 -21.91 -4.39
N ILE A 89 -4.98 -21.14 -4.39
CA ILE A 89 -5.78 -20.88 -5.58
C ILE A 89 -5.81 -19.39 -5.88
N ILE A 90 -6.35 -18.58 -4.98
CA ILE A 90 -6.58 -17.15 -5.24
C ILE A 90 -5.26 -16.40 -5.46
N VAL A 91 -4.25 -16.60 -4.61
CA VAL A 91 -2.96 -15.89 -4.71
C VAL A 91 -2.21 -16.22 -6.00
N PRO A 92 -2.03 -17.49 -6.41
CA PRO A 92 -1.44 -17.83 -7.71
C PRO A 92 -2.21 -17.29 -8.90
N LEU A 93 -3.54 -17.35 -8.89
CA LEU A 93 -4.36 -16.75 -9.96
C LEU A 93 -4.18 -15.24 -10.02
N ALA A 94 -4.00 -14.60 -8.87
CA ALA A 94 -3.82 -13.16 -8.76
C ALA A 94 -2.40 -12.65 -8.99
N ILE A 95 -1.45 -13.52 -9.38
CA ILE A 95 -0.03 -13.14 -9.49
C ILE A 95 0.19 -11.94 -10.42
N SER A 96 -0.52 -11.85 -11.55
CA SER A 96 -0.39 -10.70 -12.46
C SER A 96 -0.94 -9.40 -11.86
N GLY A 97 -2.00 -9.50 -11.05
CA GLY A 97 -2.51 -8.39 -10.24
C GLY A 97 -1.50 -7.94 -9.18
N ILE A 98 -0.92 -8.90 -8.46
CA ILE A 98 0.09 -8.64 -7.43
C ILE A 98 1.34 -7.96 -8.03
N VAL A 99 1.81 -8.43 -9.19
CA VAL A 99 2.94 -7.81 -9.91
C VAL A 99 2.61 -6.38 -10.32
N SER A 100 1.39 -6.12 -10.80
CA SER A 100 0.96 -4.77 -11.18
C SER A 100 0.96 -3.82 -9.97
N VAL A 101 0.46 -4.28 -8.82
CA VAL A 101 0.49 -3.51 -7.57
C VAL A 101 1.91 -3.29 -7.07
N PHE A 102 2.77 -4.30 -7.18
CA PHE A 102 4.18 -4.18 -6.81
C PHE A 102 4.88 -3.08 -7.63
N VAL A 103 4.70 -3.08 -8.96
CA VAL A 103 5.28 -2.06 -9.84
C VAL A 103 4.76 -0.66 -9.50
N TYR A 104 3.46 -0.53 -9.22
CA TYR A 104 2.88 0.73 -8.77
C TYR A 104 3.53 1.23 -7.47
N CYS A 105 3.59 0.40 -6.42
CA CYS A 105 4.19 0.77 -5.15
C CYS A 105 5.68 1.13 -5.31
N PHE A 106 6.40 0.38 -6.14
CA PHE A 106 7.81 0.64 -6.43
C PHE A 106 8.01 1.99 -7.11
N MET A 107 7.20 2.32 -8.13
CA MET A 107 7.28 3.62 -8.80
C MET A 107 7.00 4.78 -7.84
N VAL A 108 6.01 4.64 -6.95
CA VAL A 108 5.72 5.68 -5.95
C VAL A 108 6.90 5.86 -5.00
N ALA A 109 7.41 4.76 -4.43
CA ALA A 109 8.52 4.82 -3.48
C ALA A 109 9.83 5.32 -4.12
N TRP A 110 10.10 4.94 -5.36
CA TRP A 110 11.31 5.36 -6.07
C TRP A 110 11.32 6.86 -6.41
N ASN A 111 10.15 7.42 -6.71
CA ASN A 111 10.01 8.84 -7.05
C ASN A 111 9.74 9.72 -5.83
N ASP A 112 9.66 9.16 -4.61
CA ASP A 112 9.36 9.96 -3.44
C ASP A 112 10.56 10.81 -2.99
N TYR A 113 10.39 12.13 -3.09
CA TYR A 113 11.32 13.13 -2.56
C TYR A 113 10.78 13.80 -1.29
N LEU A 114 9.46 14.02 -1.21
CA LEU A 114 8.85 14.82 -0.16
C LEU A 114 8.92 14.14 1.20
N PHE A 115 8.54 12.86 1.31
CA PHE A 115 8.61 12.18 2.60
C PHE A 115 10.05 11.86 2.96
N ALA A 116 10.85 11.40 2.00
CA ALA A 116 12.25 11.15 2.25
C ALA A 116 12.99 12.40 2.80
N SER A 117 12.70 13.63 2.32
CA SER A 117 13.39 14.84 2.80
C SER A 117 12.93 15.32 4.18
N ILE A 118 11.72 14.94 4.59
CA ILE A 118 11.18 15.28 5.91
C ILE A 118 11.64 14.28 6.98
N PHE A 119 11.74 13.00 6.61
CA PHE A 119 12.01 11.91 7.55
C PHE A 119 13.47 11.51 7.66
N LEU A 120 14.31 11.85 6.67
CA LEU A 120 15.75 11.61 6.67
C LEU A 120 16.51 12.94 6.77
N SER A 121 17.36 13.06 7.77
CA SER A 121 18.23 14.23 8.00
C SER A 121 19.71 13.93 7.74
N SER A 122 20.15 12.69 7.96
CA SER A 122 21.55 12.29 7.74
C SER A 122 21.84 11.98 6.27
N SER A 123 22.88 12.62 5.72
CA SER A 123 23.28 12.48 4.31
C SER A 123 23.63 11.05 3.89
N GLU A 124 24.13 10.23 4.82
CA GLU A 124 24.44 8.81 4.57
C GLU A 124 23.19 7.97 4.28
N LYS A 125 22.01 8.42 4.70
CA LYS A 125 20.73 7.69 4.55
C LYS A 125 19.87 8.22 3.41
N PHE A 126 20.34 9.24 2.68
CA PHE A 126 19.55 9.87 1.64
C PHE A 126 19.22 8.91 0.51
N THR A 127 17.94 8.92 0.11
CA THR A 127 17.50 8.23 -1.10
C THR A 127 18.07 8.95 -2.34
N LEU A 128 18.13 8.23 -3.46
CA LEU A 128 18.69 8.73 -4.72
C LEU A 128 18.16 10.13 -5.10
N PRO A 129 16.85 10.45 -5.01
CA PRO A 129 16.34 11.78 -5.35
C PRO A 129 16.89 12.92 -4.48
N ILE A 130 17.09 12.68 -3.17
CA ILE A 130 17.59 13.69 -2.24
C ILE A 130 19.09 13.86 -2.38
N GLY A 131 19.83 12.74 -2.47
CA GLY A 131 21.27 12.78 -2.71
C GLY A 131 21.61 13.59 -3.96
N LEU A 132 20.86 13.38 -5.05
CA LEU A 132 21.00 14.19 -6.28
C LEU A 132 20.71 15.67 -6.02
N ASN A 133 19.66 16.01 -5.28
CA ASN A 133 19.33 17.41 -4.98
C ASN A 133 20.44 18.12 -4.18
N THR A 134 21.11 17.42 -3.26
CA THR A 134 22.24 17.98 -2.49
C THR A 134 23.51 18.21 -3.30
N LEU A 135 23.68 17.56 -4.46
CA LEU A 135 24.84 17.79 -5.33
C LEU A 135 24.70 19.06 -6.19
N PHE A 136 23.47 19.54 -6.41
CA PHE A 136 23.16 20.70 -7.25
C PHE A 136 22.78 21.95 -6.43
N SER A 137 22.70 21.84 -5.10
CA SER A 137 22.38 22.93 -4.17
C SER A 137 23.62 23.36 -3.41
#